data_AF-A0A2G2QS98-F1
#
_entry.id   AF-A0A2G2QS98-F1
#
_cell.length_a   1.000
_cell.length_b   1.000
_cell.length_c   1.000
_cell.angle_alpha   90.00
_cell.angle_beta   90.00
_cell.angle_gamma   90.00
#
_symmetry.space_group_name_H-M   'P 1'
#
loop_
_entity.id
_entity.type
_entity.pdbx_description
1 polymer ?
#
loop_
_entity_poly.entity_id
_entity_poly.type
_entity_poly.pdbx_seq_one_letter_code
_entity_poly.pdbx_strand_id
1 'polypeptide(L)'
;MSKLMEDLDVEDYMPLFKEERDIEHARKENKARIRTLRKVGKKKAIALANKLDKCQPEDKCGSPACAECNWLARRLHTRQMRRIFKMSAKQFHVCIVPIEFYFKPRALRQINVKRLKDTLRKQIARVGIKRVLIVGGIEVEYKFKRKRMCLHWHLIFGNCTKGDIEKLRRYYPNHREMKKSPIKPGEENRVYQYGIKNSTFGKNPHNRKPKRPYPKIHAEHLYLLDRHTFHDLMFMRGVRFNGGKLGIIKKSDLDQKTRNEKRPLRKAF
;
A
#
# COMPACT_ATOMS: atom_id res chain seq x y z
N MET A 1 -9.64 -22.38 -8.12
CA MET A 1 -9.04 -22.00 -6.82
C MET A 1 -7.57 -21.64 -7.02
N SER A 2 -7.14 -20.47 -6.58
CA SER A 2 -5.73 -20.07 -6.67
C SER A 2 -4.92 -20.84 -5.61
N LYS A 3 -3.80 -21.42 -6.02
CA LYS A 3 -2.77 -22.15 -5.23
C LYS A 3 -2.23 -21.38 -3.98
N LEU A 4 -2.77 -20.20 -3.70
CA LEU A 4 -2.47 -19.35 -2.55
C LEU A 4 -3.08 -19.87 -1.23
N MET A 5 -4.07 -20.76 -1.30
CA MET A 5 -4.91 -21.13 -0.14
C MET A 5 -4.61 -22.51 0.45
N GLU A 6 -4.01 -23.44 -0.31
CA GLU A 6 -3.82 -24.84 0.13
C GLU A 6 -2.64 -25.04 1.11
N ASP A 7 -1.63 -24.15 1.12
CA ASP A 7 -0.38 -24.37 1.90
C ASP A 7 -0.29 -23.54 3.20
N LEU A 8 -1.40 -23.25 3.88
CA LEU A 8 -1.39 -22.39 5.06
C LEU A 8 -1.82 -23.13 6.33
N ASP A 9 -0.86 -23.75 7.02
CA ASP A 9 -1.00 -24.19 8.41
C ASP A 9 -1.60 -23.05 9.26
N VAL A 10 -2.71 -23.38 9.92
CA VAL A 10 -3.66 -22.45 10.56
C VAL A 10 -3.30 -22.18 12.04
N GLU A 11 -2.27 -22.80 12.60
CA GLU A 11 -2.16 -22.92 14.07
C GLU A 11 -1.43 -21.82 14.85
N ASP A 12 -0.83 -20.80 14.23
CA ASP A 12 -0.19 -19.72 14.99
C ASP A 12 -1.04 -18.44 15.08
N TYR A 13 -1.95 -18.46 16.06
CA TYR A 13 -2.89 -17.42 16.47
C TYR A 13 -2.21 -16.07 16.78
N MET A 14 -2.91 -14.96 16.51
CA MET A 14 -2.46 -13.61 16.89
C MET A 14 -3.64 -12.69 17.26
N PRO A 15 -3.81 -12.32 18.54
CA PRO A 15 -4.99 -11.65 19.09
C PRO A 15 -4.90 -10.12 19.03
N LEU A 16 -4.94 -9.54 17.83
CA LEU A 16 -5.18 -8.09 17.65
C LEU A 16 -6.36 -7.77 16.72
N PHE A 17 -7.05 -8.81 16.26
CA PHE A 17 -8.34 -8.74 15.60
C PHE A 17 -9.29 -9.65 16.36
N LYS A 18 -10.45 -9.15 16.80
CA LYS A 18 -11.59 -10.04 17.01
C LYS A 18 -12.05 -10.39 15.60
N GLU A 19 -11.66 -11.55 15.09
CA GLU A 19 -11.68 -11.91 13.66
C GLU A 19 -13.03 -11.66 12.96
N GLU A 20 -14.14 -11.81 13.69
CA GLU A 20 -15.50 -11.55 13.20
C GLU A 20 -15.83 -10.05 13.05
N ARG A 21 -15.35 -9.22 13.97
CA ARG A 21 -15.68 -7.77 14.00
C ARG A 21 -15.09 -7.03 12.79
N ASP A 22 -14.01 -7.53 12.21
CA ASP A 22 -13.31 -6.87 11.09
C ASP A 22 -13.80 -7.31 9.71
N ILE A 23 -14.19 -8.58 9.51
CA ILE A 23 -14.78 -9.01 8.23
C ILE A 23 -16.19 -8.46 8.06
N GLU A 24 -16.99 -8.39 9.13
CA GLU A 24 -18.32 -7.77 9.07
C GLU A 24 -18.20 -6.28 8.75
N HIS A 25 -17.22 -5.58 9.35
CA HIS A 25 -16.92 -4.20 9.01
C HIS A 25 -16.52 -4.07 7.54
N ALA A 26 -15.67 -4.97 7.02
CA ALA A 26 -15.27 -4.99 5.62
C ALA A 26 -16.48 -5.20 4.69
N ARG A 27 -17.38 -6.12 5.01
CA ARG A 27 -18.64 -6.35 4.28
C ARG A 27 -19.53 -5.11 4.29
N LYS A 28 -19.71 -4.47 5.45
CA LYS A 28 -20.47 -3.22 5.60
C LYS A 28 -19.87 -2.08 4.78
N GLU A 29 -18.54 -1.95 4.81
CA GLU A 29 -17.80 -0.99 3.98
C GLU A 29 -17.99 -1.30 2.49
N ASN A 30 -17.92 -2.57 2.09
CA ASN A 30 -18.10 -3.01 0.71
C ASN A 30 -19.51 -2.66 0.18
N LYS A 31 -20.56 -2.98 0.96
CA LYS A 31 -21.95 -2.58 0.67
C LYS A 31 -22.09 -1.06 0.49
N ALA A 32 -21.41 -0.27 1.32
CA ALA A 32 -21.44 1.19 1.21
C ALA A 32 -20.67 1.72 -0.02
N ARG A 33 -19.57 1.08 -0.42
CA ARG A 33 -18.85 1.38 -1.69
C ARG A 33 -19.73 1.08 -2.89
N ILE A 34 -20.40 -0.07 -2.91
CA ILE A 34 -21.37 -0.47 -3.95
C ILE A 34 -22.48 0.57 -4.06
N ARG A 35 -23.13 0.95 -2.95
CA ARG A 35 -24.15 2.02 -2.94
C ARG A 35 -23.60 3.34 -3.48
N THR A 36 -22.38 3.71 -3.12
CA THR A 36 -21.73 4.93 -3.62
C THR A 36 -21.54 4.89 -5.15
N LEU A 37 -21.06 3.75 -5.67
CA LEU A 37 -20.84 3.56 -7.11
C LEU A 37 -22.16 3.54 -7.89
N ARG A 38 -23.19 2.83 -7.37
CA ARG A 38 -24.55 2.84 -7.94
C ARG A 38 -25.13 4.25 -7.98
N LYS A 39 -24.98 5.03 -6.91
CA LYS A 39 -25.40 6.45 -6.87
C LYS A 39 -24.68 7.33 -7.88
N VAL A 40 -23.44 7.01 -8.28
CA VAL A 40 -22.74 7.75 -9.34
C VAL A 40 -23.30 7.42 -10.74
N GLY A 41 -23.87 6.23 -10.94
CA GLY A 41 -24.67 5.87 -12.12
C GLY A 41 -23.93 5.71 -13.45
N LYS A 42 -22.66 6.09 -13.55
CA LYS A 42 -21.88 5.98 -14.80
C LYS A 42 -21.57 4.52 -15.14
N LYS A 43 -21.49 4.17 -16.43
CA LYS A 43 -21.12 2.81 -16.93
C LYS A 43 -19.95 2.18 -16.16
N LYS A 44 -18.84 2.92 -16.01
CA LYS A 44 -17.66 2.46 -15.24
C LYS A 44 -17.94 2.28 -13.74
N ALA A 45 -18.79 3.10 -13.14
CA ALA A 45 -19.20 2.98 -11.75
C ALA A 45 -20.02 1.72 -11.53
N ILE A 46 -21.01 1.49 -12.40
CA ILE A 46 -21.89 0.31 -12.36
C ILE A 46 -21.08 -0.97 -12.59
N ALA A 47 -20.17 -0.98 -13.56
CA ALA A 47 -19.29 -2.13 -13.80
C ALA A 47 -18.46 -2.49 -12.55
N LEU A 48 -17.86 -1.49 -11.89
CA LEU A 48 -17.13 -1.71 -10.65
C LEU A 48 -18.07 -2.16 -9.52
N ALA A 49 -19.25 -1.56 -9.38
CA ALA A 49 -20.22 -1.97 -8.38
C ALA A 49 -20.58 -3.45 -8.53
N ASN A 50 -20.87 -3.90 -9.76
CA ASN A 50 -21.19 -5.29 -10.06
C ASN A 50 -20.02 -6.23 -9.77
N LYS A 51 -18.79 -5.82 -10.10
CA LYS A 51 -17.58 -6.58 -9.74
C LYS A 51 -17.44 -6.76 -8.22
N LEU A 52 -17.70 -5.70 -7.45
CA LEU A 52 -17.63 -5.75 -5.98
C LEU A 52 -18.76 -6.58 -5.35
N ASP A 53 -19.95 -6.55 -5.94
CA ASP A 53 -21.15 -7.27 -5.49
C ASP A 53 -21.05 -8.78 -5.73
N LYS A 54 -20.36 -9.18 -6.82
CA LYS A 54 -20.07 -10.59 -7.14
C LYS A 54 -18.94 -11.20 -6.31
N CYS A 55 -18.27 -10.43 -5.44
CA CYS A 55 -17.17 -10.94 -4.63
C CYS A 55 -17.68 -11.85 -3.51
N GLN A 56 -17.41 -13.15 -3.60
CA GLN A 56 -17.83 -14.16 -2.62
C GLN A 56 -16.64 -14.75 -1.84
N PRO A 57 -16.85 -15.49 -0.73
CA PRO A 57 -15.78 -16.19 -0.01
C PRO A 57 -14.94 -17.13 -0.90
N GLU A 58 -15.59 -17.87 -1.78
CA GLU A 58 -15.02 -18.89 -2.65
C GLU A 58 -14.49 -18.29 -3.96
N ASP A 59 -15.02 -17.14 -4.37
CA ASP A 59 -14.63 -16.41 -5.58
C ASP A 59 -14.36 -14.93 -5.29
N LYS A 60 -13.10 -14.63 -4.97
CA LYS A 60 -12.66 -13.27 -4.64
C LYS A 60 -12.40 -12.46 -5.91
N CYS A 61 -13.05 -11.30 -6.03
CA CYS A 61 -12.86 -10.41 -7.18
C CYS A 61 -11.43 -9.82 -7.33
N GLY A 62 -10.57 -9.98 -6.31
CA GLY A 62 -9.16 -9.56 -6.31
C GLY A 62 -8.90 -8.05 -6.34
N SER A 63 -9.93 -7.22 -6.42
CA SER A 63 -9.80 -5.77 -6.56
C SER A 63 -9.37 -5.11 -5.25
N PRO A 64 -8.35 -4.22 -5.24
CA PRO A 64 -8.07 -3.37 -4.09
C PRO A 64 -9.20 -2.42 -3.71
N ALA A 65 -10.17 -2.18 -4.62
CA ALA A 65 -11.38 -1.41 -4.33
C ALA A 65 -12.42 -2.21 -3.51
N CYS A 66 -12.31 -3.54 -3.46
CA CYS A 66 -13.17 -4.38 -2.62
C CYS A 66 -12.66 -4.33 -1.18
N ALA A 67 -13.54 -3.95 -0.24
CA ALA A 67 -13.15 -3.85 1.16
C ALA A 67 -12.83 -5.24 1.78
N GLU A 68 -13.50 -6.29 1.33
CA GLU A 68 -13.26 -7.66 1.79
C GLU A 68 -11.94 -8.23 1.25
N CYS A 69 -11.67 -8.06 -0.05
CA CYS A 69 -10.36 -8.44 -0.61
C CYS A 69 -9.23 -7.62 0.04
N ASN A 70 -9.46 -6.34 0.34
CA ASN A 70 -8.48 -5.51 1.03
C ASN A 70 -8.20 -6.02 2.45
N TRP A 71 -9.23 -6.41 3.20
CA TRP A 71 -9.08 -7.00 4.53
C TRP A 71 -8.22 -8.28 4.47
N LEU A 72 -8.52 -9.19 3.54
CA LEU A 72 -7.70 -10.40 3.32
C LEU A 72 -6.25 -10.06 2.97
N ALA A 73 -6.05 -9.16 2.01
CA ALA A 73 -4.72 -8.73 1.60
C ALA A 73 -3.93 -8.10 2.75
N ARG A 74 -4.57 -7.28 3.60
CA ARG A 74 -3.95 -6.69 4.79
C ARG A 74 -3.51 -7.74 5.82
N ARG A 75 -4.32 -8.78 6.04
CA ARG A 75 -3.96 -9.90 6.94
C ARG A 75 -2.74 -10.65 6.40
N LEU A 76 -2.79 -11.06 5.13
CA LEU A 76 -1.70 -11.77 4.47
C LEU A 76 -0.42 -10.95 4.47
N HIS A 77 -0.52 -9.67 4.09
CA HIS A 77 0.61 -8.75 4.08
C HIS A 77 1.22 -8.56 5.47
N THR A 78 0.40 -8.30 6.50
CA THR A 78 0.88 -8.15 7.88
C THR A 78 1.64 -9.40 8.34
N ARG A 79 1.09 -10.60 8.08
CA ARG A 79 1.77 -11.87 8.42
C ARG A 79 3.12 -12.00 7.70
N GLN A 80 3.18 -11.66 6.43
CA GLN A 80 4.42 -11.73 5.65
C GLN A 80 5.44 -10.69 6.10
N MET A 81 5.00 -9.47 6.44
CA MET A 81 5.88 -8.44 7.00
C MET A 81 6.50 -8.88 8.32
N ARG A 82 5.72 -9.49 9.24
CA ARG A 82 6.27 -10.04 10.49
C ARG A 82 7.43 -11.00 10.22
N ARG A 83 7.25 -11.91 9.25
CA ARG A 83 8.30 -12.87 8.87
C ARG A 83 9.56 -12.17 8.34
N ILE A 84 9.41 -11.17 7.48
CA ILE A 84 10.55 -10.43 6.89
C ILE A 84 11.30 -9.61 7.94
N PHE A 85 10.56 -8.89 8.78
CA PHE A 85 11.14 -7.92 9.71
C PHE A 85 11.48 -8.52 11.09
N LYS A 86 11.20 -9.83 11.33
CA LYS A 86 11.52 -10.53 12.59
C LYS A 86 12.98 -10.34 13.02
N MET A 87 13.91 -10.31 12.06
CA MET A 87 15.35 -10.18 12.31
C MET A 87 15.84 -8.72 12.28
N SER A 88 14.98 -7.75 12.01
CA SER A 88 15.36 -6.34 11.99
C SER A 88 15.40 -5.79 13.41
N ALA A 89 16.61 -5.58 13.95
CA ALA A 89 16.82 -5.04 15.30
C ALA A 89 16.13 -3.69 15.54
N LYS A 90 15.98 -2.85 14.51
CA LYS A 90 15.23 -1.60 14.55
C LYS A 90 14.35 -1.47 13.32
N GLN A 91 13.13 -0.99 13.55
CA GLN A 91 12.16 -0.73 12.51
C GLN A 91 11.57 0.66 12.65
N PHE A 92 11.30 1.30 11.50
CA PHE A 92 10.72 2.63 11.46
C PHE A 92 9.52 2.65 10.52
N HIS A 93 8.43 3.26 11.00
CA HIS A 93 7.36 3.71 10.12
C HIS A 93 7.73 5.06 9.54
N VAL A 94 7.75 5.15 8.22
CA VAL A 94 8.02 6.38 7.49
C VAL A 94 6.80 6.70 6.64
N CYS A 95 6.18 7.84 6.93
CA CYS A 95 5.07 8.39 6.18
C CYS A 95 5.57 9.54 5.32
N ILE A 96 5.46 9.43 3.99
CA ILE A 96 5.89 10.46 3.04
C ILE A 96 4.68 10.99 2.27
N VAL A 97 4.49 12.31 2.28
CA VAL A 97 3.37 13.04 1.71
C VAL A 97 3.90 14.28 0.97
N PRO A 98 4.49 14.13 -0.22
CA PRO A 98 5.05 15.24 -0.98
C PRO A 98 3.98 16.27 -1.34
N ILE A 99 4.34 17.56 -1.36
CA ILE A 99 3.42 18.64 -1.73
C ILE A 99 2.90 18.48 -3.16
N GLU A 100 3.71 17.94 -4.07
CA GLU A 100 3.34 17.67 -5.46
C GLU A 100 2.28 16.58 -5.58
N PHE A 101 2.02 15.83 -4.50
CA PHE A 101 1.05 14.73 -4.49
C PHE A 101 -0.35 15.18 -4.03
N TYR A 102 -0.61 16.49 -4.07
CA TYR A 102 -1.94 17.06 -3.89
C TYR A 102 -2.62 17.23 -5.25
N PHE A 103 -3.54 16.31 -5.54
CA PHE A 103 -4.27 16.27 -6.80
C PHE A 103 -5.63 16.95 -6.67
N LYS A 104 -6.04 17.68 -7.72
CA LYS A 104 -7.44 18.08 -7.87
C LYS A 104 -8.31 16.83 -8.02
N PRO A 105 -9.57 16.83 -7.57
CA PRO A 105 -10.52 15.79 -7.95
C PRO A 105 -10.53 15.64 -9.48
N ARG A 106 -10.71 14.40 -9.96
CA ARG A 106 -10.61 13.92 -11.35
C ARG A 106 -9.19 13.74 -11.90
N ALA A 107 -8.15 14.12 -11.16
CA ALA A 107 -6.77 13.94 -11.60
C ALA A 107 -6.15 12.59 -11.19
N LEU A 108 -6.80 11.78 -10.32
CA LEU A 108 -6.25 10.47 -9.92
C LEU A 108 -6.10 9.51 -11.11
N ARG A 109 -6.92 9.67 -12.15
CA ARG A 109 -6.82 8.88 -13.40
C ARG A 109 -5.47 9.06 -14.10
N GLN A 110 -4.79 10.18 -13.90
CA GLN A 110 -3.50 10.50 -14.53
C GLN A 110 -2.31 9.99 -13.71
N ILE A 111 -2.53 9.52 -12.48
CA ILE A 111 -1.45 9.03 -11.65
C ILE A 111 -0.85 7.77 -12.27
N ASN A 112 0.47 7.77 -12.46
CA ASN A 112 1.23 6.59 -12.83
C ASN A 112 1.96 6.04 -11.59
N VAL A 113 1.37 5.03 -10.95
CA VAL A 113 1.91 4.42 -9.71
C VAL A 113 3.31 3.85 -9.93
N LYS A 114 3.59 3.26 -11.10
CA LYS A 114 4.93 2.75 -11.44
C LYS A 114 5.97 3.87 -11.41
N ARG A 115 5.68 5.00 -12.08
CA ARG A 115 6.57 6.18 -12.08
C ARG A 115 6.78 6.73 -10.66
N LEU A 116 5.73 6.79 -9.84
CA LEU A 116 5.86 7.23 -8.44
C LEU A 116 6.80 6.32 -7.64
N LYS A 117 6.67 4.99 -7.77
CA LYS A 117 7.56 4.02 -7.13
C LYS A 117 9.00 4.17 -7.63
N ASP A 118 9.20 4.34 -8.93
CA ASP A 118 10.53 4.48 -9.51
C ASP A 118 11.24 5.77 -9.08
N THR A 119 10.50 6.88 -8.98
CA THR A 119 11.01 8.13 -8.40
C THR A 119 11.49 7.91 -6.97
N LEU A 120 10.66 7.30 -6.11
CA LEU A 120 11.03 7.03 -4.72
C LEU A 120 12.24 6.08 -4.62
N ARG A 121 12.31 5.04 -5.46
CA ARG A 121 13.49 4.14 -5.53
C ARG A 121 14.77 4.90 -5.87
N LYS A 122 14.71 5.78 -6.86
CA LYS A 122 15.84 6.64 -7.29
C LYS A 122 16.26 7.59 -6.17
N GLN A 123 15.29 8.22 -5.50
CA GLN A 123 15.55 9.11 -4.37
C GLN A 123 16.27 8.38 -3.23
N ILE A 124 15.74 7.22 -2.79
CA ILE A 124 16.37 6.38 -1.75
C ILE A 124 17.78 5.94 -2.17
N ALA A 125 18.01 5.61 -3.44
CA ALA A 125 19.33 5.24 -3.93
C ALA A 125 20.32 6.41 -3.90
N ARG A 126 19.89 7.61 -4.33
CA ARG A 126 20.74 8.82 -4.39
C ARG A 126 21.17 9.34 -3.02
N VAL A 127 20.35 9.12 -1.98
CA VAL A 127 20.74 9.47 -0.60
C VAL A 127 21.59 8.38 0.07
N GLY A 128 22.04 7.37 -0.69
CA GLY A 128 22.98 6.36 -0.21
C GLY A 128 22.37 5.31 0.72
N ILE A 129 21.04 5.24 0.84
CA ILE A 129 20.37 4.20 1.64
C ILE A 129 20.44 2.87 0.86
N LYS A 130 21.46 2.08 1.18
CA LYS A 130 21.75 0.77 0.56
C LYS A 130 21.44 -0.35 1.55
N ARG A 131 21.15 -1.56 1.03
CA ARG A 131 20.98 -2.80 1.81
C ARG A 131 19.91 -2.72 2.93
N VAL A 132 18.85 -1.98 2.67
CA VAL A 132 17.70 -1.84 3.57
C VAL A 132 16.53 -2.72 3.13
N LEU A 133 15.73 -3.15 4.10
CA LEU A 133 14.41 -3.74 3.85
C LEU A 133 13.38 -2.63 3.89
N ILE A 134 12.67 -2.40 2.78
CA ILE A 134 11.55 -1.46 2.75
C ILE A 134 10.34 -2.18 2.18
N VAL A 135 9.26 -2.20 2.94
CA VAL A 135 7.96 -2.71 2.50
C VAL A 135 6.89 -1.72 2.91
N GLY A 136 5.94 -1.45 2.02
CA GLY A 136 4.86 -0.53 2.29
C GLY A 136 3.97 -0.36 1.08
N GLY A 137 3.23 0.75 1.04
CA GLY A 137 2.39 1.02 -0.09
C GLY A 137 1.82 2.43 -0.11
N ILE A 138 0.94 2.63 -1.08
CA ILE A 138 0.28 3.89 -1.36
C ILE A 138 -1.09 3.92 -0.70
N GLU A 139 -1.36 4.95 0.10
CA GLU A 139 -2.70 5.33 0.53
C GLU A 139 -3.10 6.64 -0.15
N VAL A 140 -4.38 6.80 -0.49
CA VAL A 140 -4.92 8.07 -0.96
C VAL A 140 -5.95 8.57 0.03
N GLU A 141 -5.80 9.82 0.48
CA GLU A 141 -6.69 10.49 1.41
C GLU A 141 -7.34 11.71 0.74
N TYR A 142 -8.62 11.98 1.03
CA TYR A 142 -9.24 13.25 0.64
C TYR A 142 -9.13 14.29 1.75
N LYS A 143 -8.48 15.41 1.45
CA LYS A 143 -8.33 16.54 2.38
C LYS A 143 -9.46 17.54 2.16
N PHE A 144 -10.52 17.45 2.98
CA PHE A 144 -11.71 18.32 2.89
C PHE A 144 -11.37 19.81 2.90
N LYS A 145 -10.53 20.28 3.83
CA LYS A 145 -10.13 21.71 3.92
C LYS A 145 -9.49 22.23 2.62
N ARG A 146 -8.71 21.38 1.94
CA ARG A 146 -8.01 21.76 0.70
C ARG A 146 -8.80 21.44 -0.57
N LYS A 147 -9.86 20.64 -0.46
CA LYS A 147 -10.58 20.06 -1.61
C LYS A 147 -9.61 19.38 -2.60
N ARG A 148 -8.70 18.57 -2.06
CA ARG A 148 -7.65 17.84 -2.81
C ARG A 148 -7.56 16.39 -2.36
N MET A 149 -7.24 15.51 -3.30
CA MET A 149 -6.77 14.15 -2.99
C MET A 149 -5.28 14.23 -2.69
N CYS A 150 -4.79 13.43 -1.76
CA CYS A 150 -3.41 13.44 -1.31
C CYS A 150 -2.88 12.01 -1.26
N LEU A 151 -1.74 11.77 -1.89
CA LEU A 151 -1.10 10.47 -1.89
C LEU A 151 -0.08 10.38 -0.74
N HIS A 152 -0.17 9.32 0.04
CA HIS A 152 0.69 9.00 1.15
C HIS A 152 1.47 7.72 0.83
N TRP A 153 2.78 7.74 1.06
CA TRP A 153 3.55 6.52 1.23
C TRP A 153 3.52 6.13 2.69
N HIS A 154 3.13 4.90 2.98
CA HIS A 154 3.33 4.27 4.28
C HIS A 154 4.35 3.17 4.14
N LEU A 155 5.56 3.42 4.63
CA LEU A 155 6.73 2.57 4.44
C LEU A 155 7.23 2.06 5.79
N ILE A 156 7.61 0.80 5.84
CA ILE A 156 8.31 0.19 6.95
C ILE A 156 9.74 -0.03 6.52
N PHE A 157 10.65 0.61 7.23
CA PHE A 157 12.08 0.48 7.05
C PHE A 157 12.64 -0.45 8.11
N GLY A 158 13.45 -1.40 7.69
CA GLY A 158 14.25 -2.28 8.54
C GLY A 158 15.70 -2.27 8.11
N ASN A 159 16.58 -2.64 9.04
CA ASN A 159 18.03 -2.67 8.84
C ASN A 159 18.61 -1.29 8.45
N CYS A 160 18.10 -0.22 9.07
CA CYS A 160 18.62 1.13 8.87
C CYS A 160 18.59 1.93 10.16
N THR A 161 19.36 3.02 10.20
CA THR A 161 19.33 3.97 11.31
C THR A 161 18.32 5.10 11.08
N LYS A 162 17.99 5.84 12.15
CA LYS A 162 17.23 7.10 12.03
C LYS A 162 17.95 8.11 11.15
N GLY A 163 19.30 8.16 11.22
CA GLY A 163 20.13 9.04 10.40
C GLY A 163 20.05 8.70 8.91
N ASP A 164 19.99 7.42 8.55
CA ASP A 164 19.80 7.01 7.15
C ASP A 164 18.47 7.50 6.58
N ILE A 165 17.38 7.35 7.34
CA ILE A 165 16.06 7.85 6.94
C ILE A 165 16.08 9.37 6.81
N GLU A 166 16.82 10.08 7.67
CA GLU A 166 16.90 11.54 7.64
C GLU A 166 17.52 12.08 6.36
N LYS A 167 18.39 11.32 5.69
CA LYS A 167 18.95 11.72 4.39
C LYS A 167 17.87 11.94 3.33
N LEU A 168 16.69 11.31 3.46
CA LEU A 168 15.53 11.57 2.58
C LEU A 168 14.97 13.00 2.70
N ARG A 169 15.31 13.75 3.75
CA ARG A 169 14.97 15.18 3.87
C ARG A 169 15.49 16.02 2.72
N ARG A 170 16.53 15.58 2.02
CA ARG A 170 16.99 16.21 0.77
C ARG A 170 15.86 16.35 -0.27
N TYR A 171 14.90 15.43 -0.28
CA TYR A 171 13.75 15.46 -1.18
C TYR A 171 12.44 15.87 -0.50
N TYR A 172 12.37 15.76 0.83
CA TYR A 172 11.18 16.05 1.62
C TYR A 172 11.53 16.93 2.83
N PRO A 173 11.98 18.17 2.59
CA PRO A 173 12.57 19.01 3.64
C PRO A 173 11.54 19.39 4.71
N ASN A 174 10.26 19.52 4.35
CA ASN A 174 9.24 19.93 5.30
C ASN A 174 8.83 18.77 6.23
N HIS A 175 8.77 19.03 7.54
CA HIS A 175 8.31 18.04 8.53
C HIS A 175 6.89 17.51 8.24
N ARG A 176 6.06 18.28 7.52
CA ARG A 176 4.72 17.85 7.09
C ARG A 176 4.76 16.85 5.93
N GLU A 177 5.82 16.83 5.14
CA GLU A 177 5.99 15.92 3.99
C GLU A 177 6.64 14.61 4.35
N MET A 178 7.42 14.54 5.43
CA MET A 178 7.96 13.27 5.91
C MET A 178 7.89 13.20 7.43
N LYS A 179 7.28 12.14 7.93
CA LYS A 179 7.28 11.75 9.34
C LYS A 179 7.92 10.39 9.48
N LYS A 180 8.71 10.21 10.53
CA LYS A 180 9.33 8.94 10.87
C LYS A 180 9.13 8.66 12.34
N SER A 181 8.75 7.43 12.68
CA SER A 181 8.54 6.99 14.05
C SER A 181 9.15 5.61 14.23
N PRO A 182 9.91 5.35 15.31
CA PRO A 182 10.30 3.98 15.64
C PRO A 182 9.05 3.15 15.91
N ILE A 183 9.04 1.89 15.46
CA ILE A 183 7.97 0.95 15.76
C ILE A 183 8.32 0.30 17.09
N LYS A 184 7.43 0.42 18.08
CA LYS A 184 7.64 -0.21 19.39
C LYS A 184 7.21 -1.68 19.36
N PRO A 185 7.80 -2.54 20.20
CA PRO A 185 7.32 -3.90 20.39
C PRO A 185 5.82 -3.94 20.69
N GLY A 186 5.08 -4.81 20.00
CA GLY A 186 3.63 -4.94 20.11
C GLY A 186 2.83 -4.00 19.21
N GLU A 187 3.44 -2.97 18.60
CA GLU A 187 2.76 -2.08 17.66
C GLU A 187 2.84 -2.53 16.19
N GLU A 188 3.64 -3.55 15.89
CA GLU A 188 4.00 -3.96 14.52
C GLU A 188 2.77 -4.22 13.68
N ASN A 189 1.82 -4.99 14.20
CA ASN A 189 0.61 -5.36 13.47
C ASN A 189 -0.24 -4.15 13.12
N ARG A 190 -0.41 -3.22 14.06
CA ARG A 190 -1.14 -1.97 13.83
C ARG A 190 -0.45 -1.15 12.76
N VAL A 191 0.89 -1.12 12.78
CA VAL A 191 1.69 -0.29 11.88
C VAL A 191 1.80 -0.88 10.47
N TYR A 192 2.03 -2.19 10.34
CA TYR A 192 2.18 -2.89 9.06
C TYR A 192 0.93 -2.82 8.18
N GLN A 193 -0.24 -2.72 8.82
CA GLN A 193 -1.50 -2.55 8.12
C GLN A 193 -1.61 -1.24 7.36
N TYR A 194 -0.88 -0.18 7.74
CA TYR A 194 -0.89 1.08 6.98
C TYR A 194 -0.32 0.92 5.57
N GLY A 195 0.50 -0.11 5.32
CA GLY A 195 1.04 -0.39 3.99
C GLY A 195 -0.02 -0.73 2.94
N ILE A 196 -1.19 -1.25 3.34
CA ILE A 196 -2.29 -1.65 2.43
C ILE A 196 -3.65 -1.14 2.93
N LYS A 197 -3.67 0.00 3.64
CA LYS A 197 -4.90 0.50 4.28
C LYS A 197 -6.03 0.85 3.30
N ASN A 198 -5.71 1.21 2.05
CA ASN A 198 -6.57 1.55 0.89
C ASN A 198 -8.02 1.95 1.25
N SER A 199 -8.15 2.89 2.19
CA SER A 199 -9.43 3.40 2.67
C SER A 199 -9.41 4.91 2.56
N THR A 200 -10.36 5.47 1.80
CA THR A 200 -10.56 6.91 1.73
C THR A 200 -11.56 7.33 2.78
N PHE A 201 -11.05 7.82 3.89
CA PHE A 201 -11.78 8.74 4.75
C PHE A 201 -11.08 10.08 4.70
N GLY A 202 -11.84 11.17 4.67
CA GLY A 202 -11.26 12.48 4.91
C GLY A 202 -11.51 12.89 6.37
N LYS A 203 -10.58 13.64 6.95
CA LYS A 203 -10.80 14.29 8.24
C LYS A 203 -11.84 15.39 8.08
N ASN A 204 -12.95 15.30 8.80
CA ASN A 204 -13.93 16.37 8.83
C ASN A 204 -13.28 17.63 9.46
N PRO A 205 -13.41 18.81 8.84
CA PRO A 205 -12.85 20.04 9.40
C PRO A 205 -13.45 20.48 10.73
N HIS A 206 -14.68 20.07 11.05
CA HIS A 206 -15.43 20.51 12.23
C HIS A 206 -15.46 19.48 13.37
N ASN A 207 -15.28 18.19 13.07
CA ASN A 207 -15.15 17.15 14.09
C ASN A 207 -14.03 16.19 13.69
N ARG A 208 -13.28 15.64 14.65
CA ARG A 208 -12.19 14.70 14.36
C ARG A 208 -12.66 13.34 13.80
N LYS A 209 -13.98 13.17 13.54
CA LYS A 209 -14.54 11.91 13.04
C LYS A 209 -14.25 11.74 11.54
N PRO A 210 -13.90 10.52 11.09
CA PRO A 210 -13.70 10.24 9.67
C PRO A 210 -14.99 10.46 8.88
N LYS A 211 -14.93 11.20 7.77
CA LYS A 211 -16.05 11.43 6.84
C LYS A 211 -15.72 10.86 5.47
N ARG A 212 -16.68 10.15 4.85
CA ARG A 212 -16.52 9.68 3.48
C ARG A 212 -16.48 10.87 2.50
N PRO A 213 -15.61 10.86 1.48
CA PRO A 213 -15.65 11.86 0.43
C PRO A 213 -17.00 11.88 -0.30
N TYR A 214 -17.29 12.96 -1.03
CA TYR A 214 -18.46 13.03 -1.90
C TYR A 214 -18.47 11.85 -2.90
N PRO A 215 -19.64 11.31 -3.31
CA PRO A 215 -19.71 10.09 -4.11
C PRO A 215 -18.83 10.08 -5.37
N LYS A 216 -18.78 11.19 -6.11
CA LYS A 216 -17.95 11.33 -7.31
C LYS A 216 -16.45 11.23 -7.01
N ILE A 217 -16.00 11.77 -5.88
CA ILE A 217 -14.60 11.72 -5.42
C ILE A 217 -14.27 10.33 -4.88
N HIS A 218 -15.19 9.73 -4.13
CA HIS A 218 -14.99 8.38 -3.61
C HIS A 218 -14.90 7.36 -4.75
N ALA A 219 -15.79 7.45 -5.75
CA ALA A 219 -15.74 6.59 -6.94
C ALA A 219 -14.41 6.74 -7.70
N GLU A 220 -13.88 7.96 -7.82
CA GLU A 220 -12.58 8.18 -8.45
C GLU A 220 -11.44 7.44 -7.73
N HIS A 221 -11.43 7.47 -6.39
CA HIS A 221 -10.49 6.68 -5.62
C HIS A 221 -10.67 5.17 -5.84
N LEU A 222 -11.92 4.70 -5.84
CA LEU A 222 -12.19 3.28 -6.10
C LEU A 222 -11.73 2.86 -7.51
N TYR A 223 -11.83 3.73 -8.52
CA TYR A 223 -11.25 3.45 -9.85
C TYR A 223 -9.72 3.42 -9.85
N LEU A 224 -9.08 4.26 -9.06
CA LEU A 224 -7.63 4.22 -8.88
C LEU A 224 -7.21 2.88 -8.26
N LEU A 225 -7.95 2.39 -7.27
CA LEU A 225 -7.68 1.11 -6.63
C LEU A 225 -7.93 -0.07 -7.58
N ASP A 226 -9.07 -0.09 -8.27
CA ASP A 226 -9.49 -1.22 -9.10
C ASP A 226 -8.61 -1.46 -10.33
N ARG A 227 -8.00 -0.41 -10.88
CA ARG A 227 -7.10 -0.53 -12.04
C ARG A 227 -5.70 -1.06 -11.69
N HIS A 228 -5.44 -1.36 -10.42
CA HIS A 228 -4.15 -1.85 -9.93
C HIS A 228 -4.37 -3.15 -9.17
N THR A 229 -3.38 -4.03 -9.18
CA THR A 229 -3.32 -5.13 -8.23
C THR A 229 -2.85 -4.63 -6.86
N PHE A 230 -3.02 -5.43 -5.80
CA PHE A 230 -2.43 -5.11 -4.49
C PHE A 230 -0.91 -4.91 -4.59
N HIS A 231 -0.25 -5.75 -5.39
CA HIS A 231 1.19 -5.68 -5.63
C HIS A 231 1.62 -4.39 -6.35
N ASP A 232 0.80 -3.89 -7.28
CA ASP A 232 1.08 -2.61 -7.95
C ASP A 232 1.08 -1.43 -6.97
N LEU A 233 0.24 -1.48 -5.95
CA LEU A 233 0.16 -0.46 -4.91
C LEU A 233 1.24 -0.60 -3.83
N MET A 234 1.96 -1.73 -3.80
CA MET A 234 3.04 -1.97 -2.87
C MET A 234 4.36 -1.36 -3.34
N PHE A 235 5.10 -0.79 -2.38
CA PHE A 235 6.50 -0.43 -2.52
C PHE A 235 7.38 -1.48 -1.84
N MET A 236 8.39 -1.95 -2.55
CA MET A 236 9.33 -2.96 -2.08
C MET A 236 10.76 -2.63 -2.49
N ARG A 237 11.69 -2.76 -1.54
CA ARG A 237 13.14 -2.69 -1.74
C ARG A 237 13.82 -3.69 -0.80
N GLY A 238 14.77 -4.45 -1.32
CA GLY A 238 15.42 -5.55 -0.56
C GLY A 238 14.53 -6.78 -0.38
N VAL A 239 13.30 -6.75 -0.87
CA VAL A 239 12.36 -7.89 -0.87
C VAL A 239 11.76 -8.09 -2.26
N ARG A 240 11.31 -9.31 -2.54
CA ARG A 240 10.55 -9.69 -3.73
C ARG A 240 9.26 -10.39 -3.33
N PHE A 241 8.25 -10.28 -4.18
CA PHE A 241 7.03 -11.08 -4.07
C PHE A 241 7.08 -12.19 -5.11
N ASN A 242 7.02 -13.46 -4.68
CA ASN A 242 7.02 -14.62 -5.56
C ASN A 242 6.01 -15.66 -5.06
N GLY A 243 5.18 -16.21 -5.95
CA GLY A 243 4.21 -17.26 -5.61
C GLY A 243 3.30 -16.90 -4.43
N GLY A 244 2.90 -15.64 -4.30
CA GLY A 244 2.06 -15.20 -3.18
C GLY A 244 2.79 -14.88 -1.88
N LYS A 245 4.13 -15.03 -1.81
CA LYS A 245 4.94 -14.86 -0.60
C LYS A 245 5.97 -13.74 -0.79
N LEU A 246 6.11 -12.87 0.20
CA LEU A 246 7.25 -11.97 0.29
C LEU A 246 8.51 -12.72 0.77
N GLY A 247 9.63 -12.47 0.13
CA GLY A 247 10.94 -13.01 0.50
C GLY A 247 12.04 -11.96 0.41
N ILE A 248 13.07 -12.08 1.24
CA ILE A 248 14.26 -11.22 1.20
C ILE A 248 15.09 -11.60 -0.04
N ILE A 249 15.58 -10.59 -0.75
CA ILE A 249 16.50 -10.82 -1.88
C ILE A 249 17.88 -11.13 -1.30
N LYS A 250 18.39 -12.35 -1.55
CA LYS A 250 19.72 -12.79 -1.09
C LYS A 250 20.83 -12.02 -1.82
N LYS A 251 22.00 -11.94 -1.19
CA LYS A 251 23.19 -11.19 -1.67
C LYS A 251 23.64 -11.62 -3.08
N SER A 252 23.62 -12.93 -3.36
CA SER A 252 23.92 -13.52 -4.67
C SER A 252 23.06 -12.98 -5.82
N ASP A 253 21.78 -12.72 -5.54
CA ASP A 253 20.77 -12.37 -6.54
C ASP A 253 20.85 -10.89 -6.92
N LEU A 254 21.37 -10.04 -6.03
CA LEU A 254 21.60 -8.61 -6.30
C LEU A 254 22.81 -8.42 -7.21
N ASP A 255 23.87 -9.23 -7.03
CA ASP A 255 25.12 -9.13 -7.78
C ASP A 255 25.02 -9.73 -9.19
N GLN A 256 24.16 -10.74 -9.39
CA GLN A 256 23.86 -11.27 -10.73
C GLN A 256 23.12 -10.26 -11.62
N LYS A 257 22.24 -9.43 -11.05
CA LYS A 257 21.44 -8.46 -11.81
C LYS A 257 22.29 -7.28 -12.31
N THR A 258 23.22 -6.80 -11.48
CA THR A 258 24.22 -5.79 -11.86
C THR A 258 25.26 -6.32 -12.84
N ARG A 259 25.56 -7.63 -12.84
CA ARG A 259 26.38 -8.25 -13.91
C ARG A 259 25.65 -8.34 -15.24
N ASN A 260 24.36 -8.69 -15.25
CA ASN A 260 23.58 -8.81 -16.49
C ASN A 260 23.25 -7.45 -17.13
N GLU A 261 23.08 -6.38 -16.35
CA GLU A 261 22.93 -5.00 -16.89
C GLU A 261 24.25 -4.40 -17.42
N LYS A 262 25.40 -5.01 -17.11
CA LYS A 262 26.73 -4.59 -17.59
C LYS A 262 27.27 -5.43 -18.74
N ARG A 263 26.53 -6.40 -19.27
CA ARG A 263 26.95 -7.11 -20.48
C ARG A 263 26.85 -6.13 -21.66
N PRO A 264 27.95 -5.77 -22.33
CA PRO A 264 27.85 -4.99 -23.56
C PRO A 264 27.00 -5.79 -24.55
N LEU A 265 26.07 -5.12 -25.21
CA LEU A 265 25.37 -5.65 -26.37
C LEU A 265 26.44 -6.17 -27.32
N ARG A 266 26.53 -7.50 -27.46
CA ARG A 266 27.32 -8.11 -28.52
C ARG A 266 26.77 -7.52 -29.82
N LYS A 267 27.60 -6.75 -30.53
CA LYS A 267 27.32 -6.31 -31.89
C LYS A 267 26.98 -7.58 -32.68
N ALA A 268 25.73 -7.70 -33.08
CA ALA A 268 25.33 -8.66 -34.10
C ALA A 268 25.96 -8.17 -35.40
N PHE A 269 26.74 -9.06 -36.02
CA PHE A 269 27.17 -8.94 -37.42
C PHE A 269 25.96 -9.14 -38.33
#